data_AF-A0A6P0DR75-F1
#
_entry.id   AF-A0A6P0DR75-F1
#
_cell.length_a   1.000
_cell.length_b   1.000
_cell.length_c   1.000
_cell.angle_alpha   90.00
_cell.angle_beta   90.00
_cell.angle_gamma   90.00
#
_symmetry.space_group_name_H-M   'P 1'
#
loop_
_entity.id
_entity.type
_entity.pdbx_description
1 polymer ?
#
loop_
_entity_poly.entity_id
_entity_poly.type
_entity_poly.pdbx_seq_one_letter_code
_entity_poly.pdbx_strand_id
1 'polypeptide(L)'
;LYGNLSQKEQDAAIRPASQGTRKIVLATSIAETSITIDGVRIVIDSGLQRLPVFEASTGITRLETVRVSRASADQRAGRAGRTEPGIAIRLWHQGQTAALPAFTPPQILSSDLSGLVLDLAHWGVQDPASLAFVDQPPETTLREARVLLGQLGALDK
;
A
#
# COMPACT_ATOMS: atom_id res chain seq x y z
N LEU A 1 11.78 -5.34 -9.31
CA LEU A 1 11.79 -4.18 -8.40
C LEU A 1 10.76 -4.37 -7.29
N TYR A 2 11.24 -4.77 -6.11
CA TYR A 2 10.45 -4.93 -4.89
C TYR A 2 11.36 -4.66 -3.68
N GLY A 3 10.77 -4.50 -2.49
CA GLY A 3 11.47 -3.94 -1.32
C GLY A 3 12.70 -4.71 -0.84
N ASN A 4 12.77 -6.03 -1.03
CA ASN A 4 13.90 -6.84 -0.53
C ASN A 4 15.05 -6.98 -1.54
N LEU A 5 15.02 -6.25 -2.67
CA LEU A 5 16.17 -6.20 -3.57
C LEU A 5 17.32 -5.43 -2.93
N SER A 6 18.55 -5.86 -3.21
CA SER A 6 19.74 -5.10 -2.83
C SER A 6 19.76 -3.73 -3.52
N GLN A 7 20.46 -2.76 -2.93
CA GLN A 7 20.58 -1.42 -3.52
C GLN A 7 21.09 -1.48 -4.96
N LYS A 8 22.07 -2.35 -5.23
CA LYS A 8 22.65 -2.52 -6.57
C LYS A 8 21.62 -3.00 -7.59
N GLU A 9 20.72 -3.89 -7.20
CA GLU A 9 19.64 -4.38 -8.08
C GLU A 9 18.55 -3.33 -8.31
N GLN A 10 18.24 -2.53 -7.28
CA GLN A 10 17.32 -1.40 -7.41
C GLN A 10 17.90 -0.34 -8.36
N ASP A 11 19.17 0.02 -8.19
CA ASP A 11 19.88 0.96 -9.07
C ASP A 11 19.88 0.47 -10.52
N ALA A 12 20.15 -0.82 -10.74
CA ALA A 12 20.13 -1.42 -12.07
C ALA A 12 18.74 -1.33 -12.73
N ALA A 13 17.65 -1.46 -11.97
CA ALA A 13 16.28 -1.31 -12.48
C ALA A 13 15.94 0.17 -12.82
N ILE A 14 16.49 1.11 -12.06
CA ILE A 14 16.25 2.55 -12.24
C ILE A 14 17.02 3.10 -13.43
N ARG A 15 18.29 2.69 -13.61
CA ARG A 15 19.17 3.20 -14.68
C ARG A 15 18.55 3.06 -16.07
N PRO A 16 18.80 4.00 -16.99
CA PRO A 16 18.39 3.88 -18.38
C PRO A 16 18.92 2.59 -19.03
N ALA A 17 18.20 2.08 -20.03
CA ALA A 17 18.67 0.96 -20.82
C ALA A 17 19.89 1.37 -21.67
N SER A 18 20.82 0.45 -21.89
CA SER A 18 21.93 0.66 -22.82
C SER A 18 21.40 0.92 -24.24
N GLN A 19 22.14 1.73 -25.01
CA GLN A 19 21.76 2.08 -26.38
C GLN A 19 21.51 0.82 -27.22
N GLY A 20 20.44 0.82 -28.01
CA GLY A 20 20.03 -0.32 -28.84
C GLY A 20 19.26 -1.42 -28.08
N THR A 21 19.01 -1.26 -26.78
CA THR A 21 18.24 -2.23 -25.98
C THR A 21 17.01 -1.58 -25.34
N ARG A 22 16.08 -2.43 -24.88
CA ARG A 22 14.93 -2.02 -24.07
C ARG A 22 15.00 -2.72 -22.72
N LYS A 23 14.80 -1.97 -21.63
CA LYS A 23 14.62 -2.57 -20.30
C LYS A 23 13.16 -2.92 -20.05
N ILE A 24 12.95 -4.03 -19.35
CA ILE A 24 11.65 -4.40 -18.79
C ILE A 24 11.84 -4.48 -17.29
N VAL A 25 11.11 -3.66 -16.54
CA VAL A 25 11.12 -3.68 -15.09
C VAL A 25 9.85 -4.35 -14.59
N LEU A 26 10.00 -5.53 -14.00
CA LEU A 26 8.92 -6.18 -13.26
C LEU A 26 8.87 -5.58 -11.86
N ALA A 27 7.78 -4.91 -11.48
CA ALA A 27 7.68 -4.21 -10.21
C ALA A 27 6.40 -4.54 -9.45
N THR A 28 6.46 -4.43 -8.12
CA THR A 28 5.26 -4.37 -7.26
C THR A 28 4.72 -2.94 -7.20
N SER A 29 3.72 -2.69 -6.36
CA SER A 29 3.19 -1.35 -6.06
C SER A 29 4.25 -0.36 -5.54
N ILE A 30 5.47 -0.80 -5.20
CA ILE A 30 6.57 0.11 -4.82
C ILE A 30 6.92 1.12 -5.92
N ALA A 31 6.74 0.75 -7.20
CA ALA A 31 6.97 1.65 -8.33
C ALA A 31 5.84 2.68 -8.53
N GLU A 32 4.72 2.54 -7.82
CA GLU A 32 3.58 3.45 -7.91
C GLU A 32 3.86 4.80 -7.25
N THR A 33 4.59 4.82 -6.14
CA THR A 33 4.83 6.01 -5.31
C THR A 33 6.31 6.28 -5.06
N SER A 34 7.07 5.26 -4.63
CA SER A 34 8.37 5.43 -3.97
C SER A 34 9.57 5.55 -4.91
N ILE A 35 9.46 5.13 -6.18
CA ILE A 35 10.60 5.08 -7.10
C ILE A 35 10.22 5.70 -8.45
N THR A 36 11.03 6.66 -8.92
CA THR A 36 10.94 7.19 -10.28
C THR A 36 11.93 6.45 -11.15
N ILE A 37 11.42 5.75 -12.16
CA ILE A 37 12.25 5.03 -13.14
C ILE A 37 12.27 5.88 -14.40
N ASP A 38 13.44 6.41 -14.74
CA ASP A 38 13.59 7.23 -15.94
C ASP A 38 13.43 6.39 -17.21
N GLY A 39 12.82 7.01 -18.22
CA GLY A 39 12.61 6.43 -19.55
C GLY A 39 11.47 5.40 -19.63
N VAL A 40 10.62 5.29 -18.60
CA VAL A 40 9.41 4.44 -18.68
C VAL A 40 8.34 5.14 -19.50
N ARG A 41 8.00 4.55 -20.65
CA ARG A 41 6.92 5.00 -21.55
C ARG A 41 5.77 4.00 -21.68
N ILE A 42 5.97 2.78 -21.22
CA ILE A 42 5.00 1.71 -21.34
C ILE A 42 4.82 1.12 -19.94
N VAL A 43 3.59 1.19 -19.44
CA VAL A 43 3.18 0.53 -18.20
C VAL A 43 2.21 -0.58 -18.56
N ILE A 44 2.46 -1.77 -18.05
CA ILE A 44 1.53 -2.90 -18.13
C ILE A 44 1.03 -3.15 -16.70
N ASP A 45 -0.26 -2.88 -16.47
CA ASP A 45 -0.89 -3.01 -15.16
C ASP A 45 -1.70 -4.30 -15.09
N SER A 46 -1.35 -5.19 -14.17
CA SER A 46 -2.10 -6.42 -13.89
C SER A 46 -3.46 -6.14 -13.25
N GLY A 47 -3.66 -4.93 -12.69
CA GLY A 47 -4.86 -4.56 -11.95
C GLY A 47 -4.93 -5.22 -10.57
N LEU A 48 -3.80 -5.75 -10.08
CA LEU A 48 -3.68 -6.40 -8.78
C LEU A 48 -2.70 -5.66 -7.88
N GLN A 49 -2.94 -5.78 -6.57
CA GLN A 49 -2.03 -5.36 -5.52
C GLN A 49 -2.12 -6.33 -4.35
N ARG A 50 -1.11 -6.29 -3.47
CA ARG A 50 -1.05 -7.13 -2.29
C ARG A 50 -1.10 -6.24 -1.05
N LEU A 51 -2.12 -6.38 -0.22
CA LEU A 51 -2.34 -5.55 0.97
C LEU A 51 -2.34 -6.40 2.24
N PRO A 52 -1.80 -5.87 3.36
CA PRO A 52 -2.01 -6.47 4.67
C PRO A 52 -3.46 -6.25 5.11
N VAL A 53 -4.10 -7.31 5.61
CA VAL A 53 -5.43 -7.28 6.20
C VAL A 53 -5.36 -7.93 7.57
N PHE A 54 -5.67 -7.15 8.59
CA PHE A 54 -5.74 -7.61 9.98
C PHE A 54 -7.09 -8.26 10.28
N GLU A 55 -7.04 -9.45 10.86
CA GLU A 55 -8.22 -10.18 11.31
C GLU A 55 -8.28 -10.15 12.85
N ALA A 56 -9.12 -9.25 13.38
CA ALA A 56 -9.20 -8.97 14.81
C ALA A 56 -9.59 -10.19 15.66
N SER A 57 -10.41 -11.10 15.12
CA SER A 57 -10.82 -12.33 15.81
C SER A 57 -9.68 -13.33 16.05
N THR A 58 -8.62 -13.28 15.23
CA THR A 58 -7.46 -14.18 15.34
C THR A 58 -6.19 -13.46 15.77
N GLY A 59 -6.16 -12.13 15.71
CA GLY A 59 -4.97 -11.33 15.96
C GLY A 59 -3.90 -11.46 14.85
N ILE A 60 -4.26 -11.98 13.68
CA ILE A 60 -3.32 -12.27 12.60
C ILE A 60 -3.46 -11.23 11.48
N THR A 61 -2.32 -10.72 11.00
CA THR A 61 -2.25 -9.98 9.73
C THR A 61 -1.91 -10.94 8.61
N ARG A 62 -2.77 -11.04 7.60
CA ARG A 62 -2.51 -11.81 6.38
C ARG A 62 -2.30 -10.89 5.18
N LEU A 63 -1.65 -11.42 4.15
CA LEU A 63 -1.50 -10.70 2.88
C LEU A 63 -2.55 -11.18 1.88
N GLU A 64 -3.37 -10.26 1.40
CA GLU A 64 -4.39 -10.54 0.39
C GLU A 64 -4.01 -9.93 -0.95
N THR A 65 -4.19 -10.70 -2.03
CA THR A 65 -4.11 -10.18 -3.39
C THR A 65 -5.49 -9.70 -3.80
N VAL A 66 -5.62 -8.39 -3.99
CA VAL A 66 -6.88 -7.73 -4.31
C VAL A 66 -6.78 -6.93 -5.60
N ARG A 67 -7.92 -6.52 -6.15
CA ARG A 67 -7.95 -5.56 -7.25
C ARG A 67 -7.44 -4.20 -6.78
N VAL A 68 -6.77 -3.49 -7.67
CA VAL A 68 -6.36 -2.09 -7.43
C VAL A 68 -7.56 -1.16 -7.37
N SER A 69 -7.37 -0.02 -6.73
CA SER A 69 -8.31 1.09 -6.86
C SER A 69 -8.17 1.80 -8.20
N ARG A 70 -9.19 2.56 -8.60
CA ARG A 70 -9.12 3.46 -9.77
C ARG A 70 -7.98 4.46 -9.60
N ALA A 71 -7.87 5.09 -8.43
CA ALA A 71 -6.79 6.01 -8.12
C ALA A 71 -5.40 5.39 -8.32
N SER A 72 -5.16 4.18 -7.81
CA SER A 72 -3.88 3.47 -8.03
C SER A 72 -3.65 3.13 -9.50
N ALA A 73 -4.66 2.64 -10.23
CA ALA A 73 -4.54 2.35 -11.66
C ALA A 73 -4.24 3.60 -12.49
N ASP A 74 -4.78 4.75 -12.11
CA ASP A 74 -4.51 6.04 -12.75
C ASP A 74 -3.10 6.55 -12.40
N GLN A 75 -2.68 6.39 -11.14
CA GLN A 75 -1.31 6.72 -10.72
C GLN A 75 -0.26 5.88 -11.46
N ARG A 76 -0.50 4.57 -11.61
CA ARG A 76 0.35 3.67 -12.41
C ARG A 76 0.39 4.08 -13.86
N ALA A 77 -0.75 4.39 -14.47
CA ALA A 77 -0.80 4.87 -15.85
C ALA A 77 0.01 6.16 -16.03
N GLY A 78 -0.08 7.10 -15.07
CA GLY A 78 0.70 8.34 -15.07
C GLY A 78 2.22 8.14 -15.07
N ARG A 79 2.72 6.97 -14.63
CA ARG A 79 4.15 6.65 -14.69
C ARG A 79 4.68 6.51 -16.12
N ALA A 80 3.83 6.18 -17.09
CA ALA A 80 4.21 6.10 -18.50
C ALA A 80 4.41 7.48 -19.17
N GLY A 81 3.85 8.55 -18.60
CA GLY A 81 3.77 9.87 -19.24
C GLY A 81 4.73 10.93 -18.69
N ARG A 82 5.75 10.54 -17.92
CA ARG A 82 6.57 11.53 -17.17
C ARG A 82 7.52 12.33 -18.05
N THR A 83 8.20 11.67 -18.98
CA THR A 83 9.25 12.29 -19.81
C THR A 83 8.74 12.67 -21.20
N GLU A 84 7.79 11.90 -21.72
CA GLU A 84 7.19 12.07 -23.05
C GLU A 84 5.88 11.27 -23.13
N PRO A 85 5.07 11.41 -24.19
CA PRO A 85 3.86 10.62 -24.34
C PRO A 85 4.12 9.10 -24.26
N GLY A 86 3.35 8.44 -23.39
CA GLY A 86 3.44 7.02 -23.10
C GLY A 86 2.10 6.29 -23.18
N ILE A 87 2.14 4.98 -22.95
CA ILE A 87 1.03 4.05 -23.09
C ILE A 87 0.86 3.28 -21.77
N ALA A 88 -0.37 3.22 -21.27
CA ALA A 88 -0.76 2.37 -20.17
C ALA A 88 -1.66 1.24 -20.67
N ILE A 89 -1.19 0.00 -20.57
CA ILE A 89 -1.91 -1.21 -20.95
C ILE A 89 -2.49 -1.81 -19.67
N ARG A 90 -3.82 -1.90 -19.60
CA ARG A 90 -4.55 -2.48 -18.45
C ARG A 90 -4.97 -3.90 -18.80
N LEU A 91 -4.56 -4.88 -18.00
CA LEU A 91 -4.87 -6.30 -18.21
C LEU A 91 -6.27 -6.69 -17.70
N TRP A 92 -7.27 -5.87 -18.03
CA TRP A 92 -8.69 -6.12 -17.74
C TRP A 92 -9.55 -5.36 -18.75
N HIS A 93 -10.82 -5.76 -18.88
CA HIS A 93 -11.75 -5.11 -19.80
C HIS A 93 -12.12 -3.70 -19.30
N GLN A 94 -12.20 -2.71 -20.20
CA GLN A 94 -12.45 -1.31 -19.83
C GLN A 94 -13.69 -1.14 -18.94
N GLY A 95 -14.77 -1.87 -19.23
CA GLY A 95 -16.01 -1.85 -18.45
C GLY A 95 -15.85 -2.27 -16.98
N GLN A 96 -14.82 -3.05 -16.64
CA GLN A 96 -14.54 -3.44 -15.25
C GLN A 96 -13.91 -2.29 -14.44
N THR A 97 -13.43 -1.23 -15.09
CA THR A 97 -12.82 -0.07 -14.40
C THR A 97 -13.84 0.63 -13.50
N ALA A 98 -15.11 0.71 -13.93
CA ALA A 98 -16.16 1.33 -13.14
C ALA A 98 -16.46 0.57 -11.83
N ALA A 99 -16.24 -0.75 -11.83
CA ALA A 99 -16.45 -1.62 -10.66
C ALA A 99 -15.27 -1.63 -9.68
N LEU A 100 -14.12 -1.02 -10.04
CA LEU A 100 -13.00 -0.87 -9.11
C LEU A 100 -13.36 0.16 -8.01
N PRO A 101 -12.89 -0.06 -6.77
CA PRO A 101 -13.06 0.93 -5.72
C PRO A 101 -12.37 2.24 -6.13
N ALA A 102 -12.95 3.38 -5.75
CA ALA A 102 -12.40 4.68 -6.12
C ALA A 102 -10.97 4.87 -5.57
N PHE A 103 -10.79 4.51 -4.29
CA PHE A 103 -9.53 4.64 -3.55
C PHE A 103 -9.20 3.32 -2.84
N THR A 104 -7.91 3.11 -2.59
CA THR A 104 -7.47 2.01 -1.72
C THR A 104 -7.92 2.34 -0.29
N PRO A 105 -8.50 1.39 0.47
CA PRO A 105 -8.91 1.65 1.84
C PRO A 105 -7.76 2.17 2.70
N PRO A 106 -8.00 3.16 3.58
CA PRO A 106 -7.01 3.65 4.54
C PRO A 106 -6.46 2.50 5.40
N GLN A 107 -5.14 2.49 5.60
CA GLN A 107 -4.46 1.42 6.34
C GLN A 107 -4.97 1.27 7.78
N ILE A 108 -5.38 2.36 8.42
CA ILE A 108 -5.92 2.37 9.79
C ILE A 108 -7.18 1.49 9.95
N LEU A 109 -7.92 1.26 8.85
CA LEU A 109 -9.14 0.44 8.86
C LEU A 109 -8.85 -1.06 8.76
N SER A 110 -7.64 -1.46 8.39
CA SER A 110 -7.30 -2.86 8.08
C SER A 110 -5.98 -3.33 8.69
N SER A 111 -5.45 -2.62 9.69
CA SER A 111 -4.18 -2.95 10.36
C SER A 111 -4.38 -3.30 11.81
N ASP A 112 -3.41 -4.01 12.39
CA ASP A 112 -3.28 -4.12 13.83
C ASP A 112 -3.04 -2.72 14.42
N LEU A 113 -3.82 -2.37 15.44
CA LEU A 113 -3.76 -1.09 16.12
C LEU A 113 -3.05 -1.16 17.48
N SER A 114 -2.49 -2.31 17.87
CA SER A 114 -1.74 -2.47 19.12
C SER A 114 -0.62 -1.44 19.27
N GLY A 115 0.19 -1.24 18.23
CA GLY A 115 1.23 -0.21 18.21
C GLY A 115 0.67 1.20 18.37
N LEU A 116 -0.39 1.54 17.63
CA LEU A 116 -1.04 2.85 17.74
C LEU A 116 -1.59 3.09 19.16
N VAL A 117 -2.26 2.11 19.75
CA VAL A 117 -2.83 2.23 21.10
C VAL A 117 -1.72 2.42 22.14
N LEU A 118 -0.60 1.70 22.00
CA LEU A 118 0.55 1.85 22.89
C LEU A 118 1.19 3.24 22.77
N ASP A 119 1.39 3.73 21.55
CA ASP A 119 1.93 5.08 21.29
C ASP A 119 1.01 6.16 21.86
N LEU A 120 -0.30 6.02 21.70
CA LEU A 120 -1.29 6.95 22.26
C LEU A 120 -1.30 6.94 23.78
N ALA A 121 -1.24 5.76 24.41
CA ALA A 121 -1.14 5.65 25.85
C ALA A 121 0.14 6.31 26.38
N HIS A 122 1.27 6.11 25.70
CA HIS A 122 2.53 6.77 26.03
C HIS A 122 2.45 8.30 25.88
N TRP A 123 1.73 8.79 24.87
CA TRP A 123 1.46 10.21 24.67
C TRP A 123 0.51 10.80 25.74
N GLY A 124 -0.23 9.96 26.46
CA GLY A 124 -1.24 10.38 27.44
C GLY A 124 -2.65 10.53 26.85
N VAL A 125 -2.90 10.02 25.64
CA VAL A 125 -4.23 9.95 25.04
C VAL A 125 -4.88 8.63 25.43
N GLN A 126 -5.89 8.70 26.31
CA GLN A 126 -6.60 7.50 26.76
C GLN A 126 -7.65 7.02 25.77
N ASP A 127 -8.27 7.93 25.00
CA ASP A 127 -9.29 7.61 24.01
C ASP A 127 -8.87 8.08 22.61
N PRO A 128 -8.51 7.16 21.70
CA PRO A 128 -8.20 7.48 20.31
C PRO A 128 -9.33 8.24 19.59
N ALA A 129 -10.60 8.02 19.97
CA ALA A 129 -11.73 8.72 19.34
C ALA A 129 -11.76 10.23 19.67
N SER A 130 -11.02 10.67 20.69
CA SER A 130 -10.85 12.10 20.98
C SER A 130 -9.97 12.83 19.95
N LEU A 131 -9.24 12.11 19.11
CA LEU A 131 -8.36 12.66 18.08
C LEU A 131 -9.07 12.85 16.74
N ALA A 132 -8.64 13.86 15.99
CA ALA A 132 -9.16 14.17 14.66
C ALA A 132 -8.44 13.36 13.56
N PHE A 133 -8.63 12.03 13.54
CA PHE A 133 -8.18 11.20 12.42
C PHE A 133 -8.97 11.50 11.14
N VAL A 134 -8.32 11.37 9.98
CA VAL A 134 -8.98 11.45 8.67
C VAL A 134 -10.05 10.36 8.54
N ASP A 135 -9.69 9.14 8.93
CA ASP A 135 -10.59 8.00 9.08
C ASP A 135 -10.44 7.47 10.50
N GLN A 136 -11.55 7.37 11.22
CA GLN A 136 -11.52 6.91 12.61
C GLN A 136 -11.16 5.42 12.68
N PRO A 137 -10.29 5.01 13.61
CA PRO A 137 -9.94 3.61 13.81
C PRO A 137 -11.18 2.77 14.19
N PRO A 138 -11.32 1.52 13.70
CA PRO A 138 -12.45 0.68 14.06
C PRO A 138 -12.47 0.34 15.55
N GLU A 139 -13.62 0.52 16.21
CA GLU A 139 -13.77 0.26 17.65
C GLU A 139 -13.47 -1.20 18.04
N THR A 140 -13.84 -2.15 17.18
CA THR A 140 -13.56 -3.58 17.41
C THR A 140 -12.05 -3.82 17.46
N THR A 141 -11.31 -3.28 16.50
CA THR A 141 -9.84 -3.40 16.43
C THR A 141 -9.15 -2.69 17.59
N LEU A 142 -9.63 -1.50 17.99
CA LEU A 142 -9.10 -0.79 19.16
C LEU A 142 -9.29 -1.58 20.47
N ARG A 143 -10.44 -2.23 20.62
CA ARG A 143 -10.75 -3.06 21.80
C ARG A 143 -9.81 -4.24 21.89
N GLU A 144 -9.63 -4.98 20.80
CA GLU A 144 -8.70 -6.12 20.75
C GLU A 144 -7.26 -5.69 21.02
N ALA A 145 -6.83 -4.55 20.47
CA ALA A 145 -5.52 -3.96 20.76
C ALA A 145 -5.32 -3.69 22.26
N ARG A 146 -6.32 -3.10 22.96
CA ARG A 146 -6.24 -2.89 24.42
C ARG A 146 -6.22 -4.20 25.20
N VAL A 147 -7.04 -5.17 24.82
CA VAL A 147 -7.06 -6.50 25.44
C VAL A 147 -5.69 -7.16 25.33
N LEU A 148 -5.10 -7.16 24.13
CA LEU A 148 -3.77 -7.70 23.88
C LEU A 148 -2.71 -7.00 24.73
N LEU A 149 -2.68 -5.66 24.74
CA LEU A 149 -1.69 -4.91 25.51
C LEU A 149 -1.83 -5.12 27.02
N GLY A 150 -3.06 -5.25 27.53
CA GLY A 150 -3.30 -5.63 28.93
C GLY A 150 -2.80 -7.04 29.26
N GLN A 151 -2.98 -8.01 28.35
CA GLN A 151 -2.43 -9.37 28.51
C GLN A 151 -0.90 -9.39 28.50
N LEU A 152 -0.27 -8.52 27.70
CA LEU A 152 1.18 -8.36 27.65
C LEU A 152 1.75 -7.55 28.82
N GLY A 153 0.90 -6.99 29.69
CA GLY A 153 1.31 -6.11 30.79
C GLY A 153 1.86 -4.75 30.31
N ALA A 154 1.56 -4.36 29.07
CA ALA A 154 1.99 -3.08 28.49
C ALA A 154 1.03 -1.93 28.82
N LEU A 155 -0.19 -2.24 29.24
CA LEU A 155 -1.17 -1.28 29.77
C LEU A 155 -1.69 -1.79 31.12
N ASP A 156 -1.88 -0.85 32.04
CA ASP A 156 -2.60 -1.07 33.28
C ASP A 156 -4.10 -1.28 32.99
N LYS A 157 -4.80 -1.93 33.93
CA LYS A 157 -6.25 -2.20 33.83
C LYS A 157 -7.09 -0.93 33.96
#